data_AF-A0A9E5AE66-F1
#
_entry.id   AF-A0A9E5AE66-F1
#
_cell.length_a   1.000
_cell.length_b   1.000
_cell.length_c   1.000
_cell.angle_alpha   90.00
_cell.angle_beta   90.00
_cell.angle_gamma   90.00
#
_symmetry.space_group_name_H-M   'P 1'
#
loop_
_entity.id
_entity.type
_entity.pdbx_description
1 polymer ?
#
loop_
_entity_poly.entity_id
_entity_poly.type
_entity_poly.pdbx_seq_one_letter_code
_entity_poly.pdbx_strand_id
1 'polypeptide(L)'
;MRDTQRIASAEGLDAASSVVRAPLLGIGTRVREARARRGMTRKLLATHSQVSERYVAQLEAGQANPSVLVLLKLAQALDLPLTELLREAAAEPPELLLLIELLRRQPRAALRELRQDLTQKLGRADDQRRPRIALLGLRGAGKSSLGSRLARSLGCPFIELDQAVERAAGTSLAEIFLLYGQAGYRRHEQRCLENLLELHPRCVIATGGSIVTAAATYDLLLSSCLCVWLKAAPEEHMARVVAQGDTRPMADNAAAMDDLQRILDARTALYAQADRTVETAGLNLEQSYLALAQAIAPTD
;
A
#
# COMPACT_ATOMS: atom_id res chain seq x y z
N MET A 1 0.26 16.64 -37.85
CA MET A 1 0.73 16.78 -36.45
C MET A 1 -0.32 17.27 -35.45
N ARG A 2 -1.54 17.71 -35.85
CA ARG A 2 -2.61 18.10 -34.90
C ARG A 2 -3.59 16.96 -34.55
N ASP A 3 -3.66 15.89 -35.35
CA ASP A 3 -4.58 14.76 -35.08
C ASP A 3 -4.03 13.72 -34.11
N THR A 4 -2.71 13.51 -34.06
CA THR A 4 -2.09 12.51 -33.17
C THR A 4 -2.15 12.93 -31.69
N GLN A 5 -2.22 14.23 -31.39
CA GLN A 5 -2.38 14.76 -30.02
C GLN A 5 -3.82 14.67 -29.48
N ARG A 6 -4.84 14.58 -30.36
CA ARG A 6 -6.25 14.38 -29.96
C ARG A 6 -6.58 12.93 -29.63
N ILE A 7 -5.88 11.98 -30.24
CA ILE A 7 -6.11 10.54 -30.01
C ILE A 7 -5.50 10.11 -28.67
N ALA A 8 -4.28 10.59 -28.34
CA ALA A 8 -3.61 10.28 -27.07
C ALA A 8 -4.31 10.88 -25.83
N SER A 9 -5.08 11.97 -25.99
CA SER A 9 -5.87 12.56 -24.90
C SER A 9 -7.21 11.84 -24.68
N ALA A 10 -7.77 11.21 -25.73
CA ALA A 10 -9.00 10.42 -25.62
C ALA A 10 -8.77 9.06 -24.92
N GLU A 11 -7.64 8.39 -25.19
CA GLU A 11 -7.30 7.09 -24.57
C GLU A 11 -7.04 7.20 -23.05
N GLY A 12 -6.46 8.31 -22.58
CA GLY A 12 -6.24 8.57 -21.15
C GLY A 12 -7.52 8.86 -20.36
N LEU A 13 -8.54 9.44 -21.00
CA LEU A 13 -9.87 9.67 -20.42
C LEU A 13 -10.69 8.36 -20.31
N ASP A 14 -10.53 7.45 -21.27
CA ASP A 14 -11.24 6.17 -21.28
C ASP A 14 -10.68 5.17 -20.26
N ALA A 15 -9.37 5.21 -19.99
CA ALA A 15 -8.74 4.42 -18.93
C ALA A 15 -9.12 4.89 -17.52
N ALA A 16 -9.24 6.20 -17.28
CA ALA A 16 -9.74 6.72 -16.00
C ALA A 16 -11.23 6.42 -15.79
N SER A 17 -12.01 6.44 -16.88
CA SER A 17 -13.44 6.04 -16.92
C SER A 17 -13.62 4.55 -16.61
N SER A 18 -12.74 3.67 -17.10
CA SER A 18 -12.83 2.23 -16.88
C SER A 18 -12.55 1.83 -15.42
N VAL A 19 -11.57 2.46 -14.77
CA VAL A 19 -11.23 2.23 -13.34
C VAL A 19 -12.39 2.63 -12.42
N VAL A 20 -13.14 3.68 -12.75
CA VAL A 20 -14.31 4.12 -11.96
C VAL A 20 -15.57 3.30 -12.31
N ARG A 21 -15.71 2.84 -13.55
CA ARG A 21 -16.88 2.06 -13.99
C ARG A 21 -16.91 0.65 -13.43
N ALA A 22 -15.76 -0.01 -13.27
CA ALA A 22 -15.72 -1.40 -12.78
C ALA A 22 -16.34 -1.58 -11.36
N PRO A 23 -16.01 -0.74 -10.35
CA PRO A 23 -16.67 -0.78 -9.05
C PRO A 23 -18.17 -0.49 -9.11
N LEU A 24 -18.58 0.50 -9.91
CA LEU A 24 -19.99 0.89 -10.05
C LEU A 24 -20.82 -0.23 -10.69
N LEU A 25 -20.26 -0.92 -11.70
CA LEU A 25 -20.87 -2.11 -12.29
C LEU A 25 -21.00 -3.23 -11.25
N GLY A 26 -19.99 -3.43 -10.41
CA GLY A 26 -20.02 -4.41 -9.31
C GLY A 26 -21.16 -4.16 -8.33
N ILE A 27 -21.35 -2.91 -7.90
CA ILE A 27 -22.48 -2.50 -7.06
C ILE A 27 -23.81 -2.75 -7.77
N GLY A 28 -23.90 -2.35 -9.04
CA GLY A 28 -25.09 -2.56 -9.87
C GLY A 28 -25.51 -4.03 -9.99
N THR A 29 -24.54 -4.92 -10.21
CA THR A 29 -24.75 -6.37 -10.25
C THR A 29 -25.28 -6.91 -8.93
N ARG A 30 -24.68 -6.49 -7.80
CA ARG A 30 -25.12 -6.91 -6.45
C ARG A 30 -26.53 -6.46 -6.12
N VAL A 31 -26.91 -5.22 -6.47
CA VAL A 31 -28.28 -4.73 -6.31
C VAL A 31 -29.25 -5.59 -7.13
N ARG A 32 -28.90 -5.90 -8.40
CA ARG A 32 -29.70 -6.74 -9.29
C ARG A 32 -29.89 -8.16 -8.74
N GLU A 33 -28.82 -8.78 -8.26
CA GLU A 33 -28.84 -10.13 -7.69
C GLU A 33 -29.61 -10.20 -6.37
N ALA A 34 -29.40 -9.24 -5.47
CA ALA A 34 -30.15 -9.12 -4.21
C ALA A 34 -31.65 -8.96 -4.47
N ARG A 35 -32.00 -8.15 -5.48
CA ARG A 35 -33.36 -7.94 -5.94
C ARG A 35 -33.97 -9.22 -6.52
N ALA A 36 -33.24 -9.93 -7.38
CA ALA A 36 -33.67 -11.18 -7.99
C ALA A 36 -33.93 -12.28 -6.94
N ARG A 37 -33.02 -12.44 -5.96
CA ARG A 37 -33.20 -13.40 -4.84
C ARG A 37 -34.47 -13.16 -4.03
N ARG A 38 -34.97 -11.92 -4.00
CA ARG A 38 -36.19 -11.52 -3.27
C ARG A 38 -37.43 -11.41 -4.15
N GLY A 39 -37.35 -11.81 -5.42
CA GLY A 39 -38.46 -11.72 -6.36
C GLY A 39 -38.93 -10.28 -6.64
N MET A 40 -38.08 -9.28 -6.39
CA MET A 40 -38.46 -7.88 -6.53
C MET A 40 -38.29 -7.40 -7.98
N THR A 41 -39.25 -6.62 -8.49
CA THR A 41 -39.07 -5.87 -9.75
C THR A 41 -38.30 -4.57 -9.49
N ARG A 42 -37.72 -3.95 -10.53
CA ARG A 42 -37.08 -2.63 -10.38
C ARG A 42 -38.04 -1.59 -9.83
N LYS A 43 -39.29 -1.61 -10.32
CA LYS A 43 -40.38 -0.78 -9.83
C LYS A 43 -40.65 -1.00 -8.34
N LEU A 44 -40.75 -2.25 -7.89
CA LEU A 44 -40.99 -2.57 -6.48
C LEU A 44 -39.85 -2.08 -5.58
N LEU A 45 -38.60 -2.32 -5.99
CA LEU A 45 -37.42 -1.83 -5.27
C LEU A 45 -37.42 -0.30 -5.20
N ALA A 46 -37.66 0.38 -6.33
CA ALA A 46 -37.73 1.83 -6.43
C ALA A 46 -38.75 2.43 -5.46
N THR A 47 -39.93 1.83 -5.35
CA THR A 47 -40.97 2.23 -4.40
C THR A 47 -40.49 2.05 -2.95
N HIS A 48 -39.94 0.89 -2.60
CA HIS A 48 -39.51 0.60 -1.23
C HIS A 48 -38.31 1.44 -0.80
N SER A 49 -37.38 1.74 -1.71
CA SER A 49 -36.18 2.53 -1.42
C SER A 49 -36.39 4.04 -1.58
N GLN A 50 -37.54 4.49 -2.09
CA GLN A 50 -37.76 5.90 -2.49
C GLN A 50 -36.67 6.42 -3.45
N VAL A 51 -36.26 5.58 -4.40
CA VAL A 51 -35.30 5.91 -5.46
C VAL A 51 -36.02 5.72 -6.79
N SER A 52 -35.79 6.57 -7.78
CA SER A 52 -36.53 6.44 -9.03
C SER A 52 -36.18 5.14 -9.77
N GLU A 53 -37.17 4.52 -10.42
CA GLU A 53 -36.97 3.28 -11.18
C GLU A 53 -35.92 3.43 -12.28
N ARG A 54 -35.88 4.60 -12.93
CA ARG A 54 -34.83 4.96 -13.90
C ARG A 54 -33.45 4.94 -13.27
N TYR A 55 -33.29 5.48 -12.06
CA TYR A 55 -32.02 5.51 -11.36
C TYR A 55 -31.59 4.10 -10.94
N VAL A 56 -32.51 3.26 -10.47
CA VAL A 56 -32.24 1.84 -10.19
C VAL A 56 -31.77 1.12 -11.45
N ALA A 57 -32.39 1.37 -12.60
CA ALA A 57 -31.96 0.79 -13.87
C ALA A 57 -30.55 1.24 -14.30
N GLN A 58 -30.24 2.54 -14.17
CA GLN A 58 -28.92 3.09 -14.45
C GLN A 58 -27.85 2.55 -13.49
N LEU A 59 -28.18 2.41 -12.21
CA LEU A 59 -27.32 1.81 -11.20
C LEU A 59 -27.01 0.36 -11.53
N GLU A 60 -28.02 -0.46 -11.82
CA GLU A 60 -27.83 -1.86 -12.21
C GLU A 60 -26.98 -1.99 -13.48
N ALA A 61 -26.99 -1.00 -14.37
CA ALA A 61 -26.17 -0.96 -15.58
C ALA A 61 -24.75 -0.40 -15.36
N GLY A 62 -24.39 -0.02 -14.12
CA GLY A 62 -23.09 0.61 -13.80
C GLY A 62 -22.94 2.04 -14.34
N GLN A 63 -24.04 2.69 -14.72
CA GLN A 63 -24.06 4.04 -15.29
C GLN A 63 -24.35 5.14 -14.25
N ALA A 64 -24.77 4.77 -13.04
CA ALA A 64 -25.03 5.71 -11.96
C ALA A 64 -23.89 5.71 -10.94
N ASN A 65 -23.59 6.88 -10.39
CA ASN A 65 -22.75 7.05 -9.20
C ASN A 65 -23.67 7.29 -7.98
N PRO A 66 -24.06 6.23 -7.23
CA PRO A 66 -24.95 6.35 -6.10
C PRO A 66 -24.27 7.07 -4.93
N SER A 67 -24.97 8.06 -4.36
CA SER A 67 -24.57 8.58 -3.06
C SER A 67 -24.71 7.49 -1.99
N VAL A 68 -23.96 7.61 -0.90
CA VAL A 68 -24.04 6.68 0.24
C VAL A 68 -25.47 6.59 0.79
N LEU A 69 -26.20 7.71 0.80
CA LEU A 69 -27.61 7.74 1.22
C LEU A 69 -28.51 6.90 0.30
N VAL A 70 -28.29 6.93 -1.01
CA VAL A 70 -29.03 6.08 -1.96
C VAL A 70 -28.69 4.61 -1.72
N LEU A 71 -27.42 4.29 -1.48
CA LEU A 71 -27.02 2.91 -1.16
C LEU A 71 -27.65 2.40 0.13
N LEU A 72 -27.71 3.22 1.18
CA LEU A 72 -28.37 2.87 2.45
C LEU A 72 -29.87 2.61 2.26
N LYS A 73 -30.56 3.47 1.49
CA LYS A 73 -31.98 3.28 1.16
C LYS A 73 -32.23 1.98 0.39
N LEU A 74 -31.38 1.67 -0.59
CA LEU A 74 -31.46 0.43 -1.34
C LEU A 74 -31.15 -0.79 -0.47
N ALA A 75 -30.12 -0.72 0.38
CA ALA A 75 -29.76 -1.77 1.32
C ALA A 75 -30.91 -2.06 2.31
N GLN A 76 -31.53 -1.02 2.85
CA GLN A 76 -32.70 -1.13 3.74
C GLN A 76 -33.90 -1.75 3.01
N ALA A 77 -34.21 -1.29 1.79
CA ALA A 77 -35.30 -1.84 0.99
C ALA A 77 -35.06 -3.31 0.57
N LEU A 78 -33.80 -3.69 0.40
CA LEU A 78 -33.36 -5.04 0.11
C LEU A 78 -33.14 -5.88 1.36
N ASP A 79 -33.36 -5.37 2.57
CA ASP A 79 -33.09 -6.08 3.83
C ASP A 79 -31.68 -6.72 3.84
N LEU A 80 -30.66 -5.91 3.58
CA LEU A 80 -29.24 -6.28 3.58
C LEU A 80 -28.41 -5.21 4.29
N PRO A 81 -27.31 -5.59 4.97
CA PRO A 81 -26.35 -4.60 5.44
C PRO A 81 -25.63 -3.94 4.25
N LEU A 82 -25.30 -2.64 4.37
CA LEU A 82 -24.63 -1.87 3.31
C LEU A 82 -23.35 -2.53 2.80
N THR A 83 -22.61 -3.21 3.69
CA THR A 83 -21.37 -3.92 3.36
C THR A 83 -21.55 -5.01 2.30
N GLU A 84 -22.72 -5.64 2.20
CA GLU A 84 -23.04 -6.61 1.14
C GLU A 84 -23.08 -5.95 -0.24
N LEU A 85 -23.61 -4.72 -0.32
CA LEU A 85 -23.64 -3.96 -1.56
C LEU A 85 -22.25 -3.44 -1.96
N LEU A 86 -21.31 -3.34 -1.01
CA LEU A 86 -19.95 -2.83 -1.23
C LEU A 86 -18.88 -3.90 -1.38
N ARG A 87 -19.13 -5.15 -0.97
CA ARG A 87 -18.18 -6.26 -1.10
C ARG A 87 -17.71 -6.51 -2.53
N GLU A 88 -16.43 -6.31 -2.82
CA GLU A 88 -15.83 -6.68 -4.12
C GLU A 88 -16.02 -8.18 -4.40
N ALA A 89 -16.62 -8.49 -5.55
CA ALA A 89 -17.02 -9.85 -5.90
C ALA A 89 -15.81 -10.61 -6.48
N ALA A 90 -14.94 -11.05 -5.60
CA ALA A 90 -14.41 -12.40 -5.69
C ALA A 90 -14.98 -13.11 -4.47
N ALA A 91 -15.79 -14.15 -4.67
CA ALA A 91 -16.14 -15.03 -3.56
C ALA A 91 -14.83 -15.67 -3.11
N GLU A 92 -14.22 -15.12 -2.05
CA GLU A 92 -13.08 -15.75 -1.41
C GLU A 92 -13.48 -17.21 -1.11
N PRO A 93 -12.62 -18.20 -1.42
CA PRO A 93 -12.92 -19.60 -1.14
C PRO A 93 -13.40 -19.76 0.32
N PRO A 94 -14.43 -20.57 0.60
CA PRO A 94 -14.92 -20.78 1.96
C PRO A 94 -13.81 -21.11 2.95
N GLU A 95 -12.79 -21.84 2.50
CA GLU A 95 -11.59 -22.20 3.26
C GLU A 95 -10.79 -20.95 3.68
N LEU A 96 -10.65 -19.96 2.79
CA LEU A 96 -9.97 -18.71 3.08
C LEU A 96 -10.75 -17.88 4.10
N LEU A 97 -12.07 -17.80 3.96
CA LEU A 97 -12.94 -17.10 4.90
C LEU A 97 -12.87 -17.71 6.31
N LEU A 98 -12.85 -19.04 6.41
CA LEU A 98 -12.68 -19.76 7.68
C LEU A 98 -11.29 -19.50 8.29
N LEU A 99 -10.23 -19.51 7.49
CA LEU A 99 -8.88 -19.16 7.94
C LEU A 99 -8.82 -17.73 8.48
N ILE A 100 -9.39 -16.76 7.76
CA ILE A 100 -9.44 -15.35 8.20
C ILE A 100 -10.16 -15.23 9.55
N GLU A 101 -11.29 -15.92 9.72
CA GLU A 101 -12.04 -15.88 10.98
C GLU A 101 -11.25 -16.52 12.15
N LEU A 102 -10.54 -17.62 11.91
CA LEU A 102 -9.66 -18.23 12.91
C LEU A 102 -8.50 -17.31 13.29
N LEU A 103 -7.88 -16.66 12.30
CA LEU A 103 -6.75 -15.76 12.50
C LEU A 103 -7.16 -14.48 13.25
N ARG A 104 -8.34 -13.92 12.96
CA ARG A 104 -8.85 -12.70 13.63
C ARG A 104 -8.94 -12.83 15.16
N ARG A 105 -9.09 -14.05 15.68
CA ARG A 105 -9.23 -14.32 17.12
C ARG A 105 -7.89 -14.52 17.83
N GLN A 106 -6.77 -14.52 17.10
CA GLN A 106 -5.46 -14.80 17.66
C GLN A 106 -4.76 -13.54 18.19
N PRO A 107 -3.94 -13.66 19.25
CA PRO A 107 -3.08 -12.55 19.69
C PRO A 107 -2.03 -12.21 18.63
N ARG A 108 -1.57 -10.95 18.60
CA ARG A 108 -0.61 -10.44 17.60
C ARG A 108 0.69 -11.25 17.53
N ALA A 109 1.16 -11.78 18.67
CA ALA A 109 2.37 -12.62 18.71
C ALA A 109 2.14 -13.95 17.95
N ALA A 110 1.04 -14.64 18.22
CA ALA A 110 0.67 -15.89 17.53
C ALA A 110 0.45 -15.68 16.02
N LEU A 111 -0.12 -14.54 15.61
CA LEU A 111 -0.24 -14.21 14.18
C LEU A 111 1.10 -14.07 13.47
N ARG A 112 2.14 -13.58 14.17
CA ARG A 112 3.50 -13.49 13.61
C ARG A 112 4.12 -14.87 13.41
N GLU A 113 3.98 -15.75 14.40
CA GLU A 113 4.46 -17.13 14.33
C GLU A 113 3.73 -17.91 13.22
N LEU A 114 2.40 -17.84 13.18
CA LEU A 114 1.60 -18.48 12.13
C LEU A 114 1.95 -17.97 10.73
N ARG A 115 2.25 -16.67 10.58
CA ARG A 115 2.72 -16.12 9.30
C ARG A 115 4.05 -16.76 8.89
N GLN A 116 5.00 -16.90 9.81
CA GLN A 116 6.29 -17.54 9.52
C GLN A 116 6.09 -19.01 9.11
N ASP A 117 5.30 -19.77 9.87
CA ASP A 117 5.00 -21.18 9.58
C ASP A 117 4.29 -21.37 8.23
N LEU A 118 3.28 -20.54 7.93
CA LEU A 118 2.57 -20.59 6.66
C LEU A 118 3.48 -20.21 5.49
N THR A 119 4.38 -19.25 5.69
CA THR A 119 5.37 -18.86 4.67
C THR A 119 6.33 -20.02 4.38
N GLN A 120 6.80 -20.71 5.42
CA GLN A 120 7.65 -21.90 5.30
C GLN A 120 6.93 -23.08 4.62
N LYS A 121 5.68 -23.36 5.00
CA LYS A 121 4.89 -24.50 4.48
C LYS A 121 4.37 -24.29 3.07
N LEU A 122 3.97 -23.08 2.70
CA LEU A 122 3.35 -22.77 1.41
C LEU A 122 4.38 -22.48 0.30
N GLY A 123 5.68 -22.62 0.59
CA GLY A 123 6.72 -22.54 -0.44
C GLY A 123 6.82 -21.16 -1.10
N ARG A 124 6.42 -20.07 -0.42
CA ARG A 124 6.86 -18.73 -0.82
C ARG A 124 8.35 -18.68 -0.56
N ALA A 125 9.11 -18.98 -1.63
CA ALA A 125 10.56 -19.06 -1.72
C ALA A 125 11.27 -18.28 -0.62
N ASP A 126 11.76 -19.04 0.36
CA ASP A 126 12.78 -18.68 1.34
C ASP A 126 12.78 -17.22 1.83
N ASP A 127 12.19 -16.97 3.00
CA ASP A 127 12.49 -15.75 3.79
C ASP A 127 14.02 -15.52 3.98
N GLN A 128 14.85 -16.56 3.80
CA GLN A 128 16.30 -16.51 3.90
C GLN A 128 17.06 -16.45 2.55
N ARG A 129 16.41 -16.69 1.41
CA ARG A 129 17.02 -16.59 0.06
C ARG A 129 16.40 -15.50 -0.79
N ARG A 130 15.50 -14.64 -0.28
CA ARG A 130 15.04 -13.46 -1.02
C ARG A 130 16.28 -12.64 -1.42
N PRO A 131 16.65 -12.62 -2.71
CA PRO A 131 17.85 -11.93 -3.18
C PRO A 131 17.72 -10.40 -3.08
N ARG A 132 16.53 -9.91 -2.75
CA ARG A 132 16.19 -8.49 -2.64
C ARG A 132 15.95 -8.13 -1.19
N ILE A 133 16.59 -7.06 -0.73
CA ILE A 133 16.44 -6.54 0.64
C ILE A 133 15.80 -5.17 0.55
N ALA A 134 14.72 -4.94 1.28
CA ALA A 134 14.05 -3.64 1.35
C ALA A 134 14.22 -3.02 2.74
N LEU A 135 14.79 -1.83 2.80
CA LEU A 135 15.00 -1.08 4.04
C LEU A 135 13.84 -0.11 4.27
N LEU A 136 13.17 -0.28 5.40
CA LEU A 136 12.01 0.49 5.83
C LEU A 136 12.37 1.43 6.99
N GLY A 137 11.64 2.54 7.11
CA GLY A 137 11.75 3.49 8.21
C GLY A 137 11.61 4.93 7.74
N LEU A 138 11.46 5.85 8.68
CA LEU A 138 11.34 7.27 8.36
C LEU A 138 12.61 7.87 7.76
N ARG A 139 12.49 9.07 7.20
CA ARG A 139 13.66 9.87 6.82
C ARG A 139 14.60 10.00 8.04
N GLY A 140 15.91 9.99 7.82
CA GLY A 140 16.88 9.92 8.93
C GLY A 140 17.09 8.52 9.55
N ALA A 141 16.33 7.48 9.19
CA ALA A 141 16.55 6.11 9.70
C ALA A 141 17.90 5.49 9.29
N GLY A 142 18.67 6.13 8.40
CA GLY A 142 19.92 5.59 7.89
C GLY A 142 19.78 4.66 6.68
N LYS A 143 18.59 4.55 6.07
CA LYS A 143 18.33 3.67 4.90
C LYS A 143 19.36 3.85 3.77
N SER A 144 19.65 5.08 3.36
CA SER A 144 20.58 5.34 2.26
C SER A 144 22.03 5.00 2.62
N SER A 145 22.47 5.38 3.83
CA SER A 145 23.83 5.09 4.31
C SER A 145 24.07 3.60 4.55
N LEU A 146 23.16 2.93 5.26
CA LEU A 146 23.25 1.50 5.54
C LEU A 146 23.00 0.66 4.29
N GLY A 147 22.02 1.05 3.46
CA GLY A 147 21.66 0.34 2.25
C GLY A 147 22.74 0.39 1.18
N SER A 148 23.36 1.55 0.93
CA SER A 148 24.48 1.65 -0.02
C SER A 148 25.68 0.81 0.41
N ARG A 149 26.00 0.80 1.70
CA ARG A 149 27.06 -0.04 2.26
C ARG A 149 26.73 -1.52 2.15
N LEU A 150 25.50 -1.90 2.50
CA LEU A 150 25.03 -3.27 2.42
C LEU A 150 25.08 -3.79 0.98
N ALA A 151 24.57 -3.02 0.02
CA ALA A 151 24.59 -3.38 -1.39
C ALA A 151 26.02 -3.62 -1.90
N ARG A 152 26.96 -2.76 -1.50
CA ARG A 152 28.39 -2.93 -1.81
C ARG A 152 28.95 -4.24 -1.26
N SER A 153 28.62 -4.58 -0.02
CA SER A 153 29.08 -5.84 0.60
C SER A 153 28.49 -7.08 -0.06
N LEU A 154 27.25 -6.99 -0.57
CA LEU A 154 26.55 -8.08 -1.24
C LEU A 154 26.84 -8.16 -2.75
N GLY A 155 27.58 -7.19 -3.30
CA GLY A 155 27.88 -7.11 -4.73
C GLY A 155 26.64 -6.91 -5.61
N CYS A 156 25.64 -6.15 -5.13
CA CYS A 156 24.40 -5.89 -5.87
C CYS A 156 24.07 -4.39 -5.95
N PRO A 157 23.15 -3.97 -6.83
CA PRO A 157 22.72 -2.58 -6.93
C PRO A 157 22.05 -2.09 -5.64
N PHE A 158 22.30 -0.81 -5.31
CA PHE A 158 21.51 -0.04 -4.34
C PHE A 158 20.55 0.87 -5.09
N ILE A 159 19.26 0.84 -4.72
CA ILE A 159 18.22 1.60 -5.40
C ILE A 159 17.40 2.36 -4.37
N GLU A 160 17.33 3.68 -4.49
CA GLU A 160 16.37 4.49 -3.74
C GLU A 160 15.08 4.60 -4.57
N LEU A 161 13.98 4.07 -4.02
CA LEU A 161 12.72 3.98 -4.76
C LEU A 161 12.19 5.36 -5.15
N ASP A 162 12.29 6.35 -4.25
CA ASP A 162 11.88 7.73 -4.53
C ASP A 162 12.62 8.32 -5.74
N GLN A 163 13.94 8.11 -5.84
CA GLN A 163 14.72 8.56 -7.00
C GLN A 163 14.39 7.74 -8.26
N ALA A 164 14.09 6.46 -8.12
CA ALA A 164 13.66 5.63 -9.24
C ALA A 164 12.31 6.11 -9.79
N VAL A 165 11.40 6.55 -8.92
CA VAL A 165 10.14 7.19 -9.29
C VAL A 165 10.38 8.50 -10.03
N GLU A 166 11.23 9.39 -9.52
CA GLU A 166 11.57 10.65 -10.20
C GLU A 166 12.16 10.41 -11.59
N ARG A 167 13.11 9.46 -11.69
CA ARG A 167 13.73 9.07 -12.96
C ARG A 167 12.71 8.51 -13.95
N ALA A 168 11.79 7.66 -13.49
CA ALA A 168 10.76 7.08 -14.34
C ALA A 168 9.69 8.11 -14.78
N ALA A 169 9.38 9.08 -13.92
CA ALA A 169 8.42 10.15 -14.22
C ALA A 169 9.02 11.30 -15.03
N GLY A 170 10.36 11.45 -15.03
CA GLY A 170 11.07 12.56 -15.68
C GLY A 170 10.90 13.91 -14.97
N THR A 171 10.50 13.90 -13.70
CA THR A 171 10.14 15.09 -12.91
C THR A 171 10.37 14.80 -11.42
N SER A 172 10.52 15.85 -10.61
CA SER A 172 10.76 15.72 -9.17
C SER A 172 9.53 15.20 -8.42
N LEU A 173 9.73 14.62 -7.23
CA LEU A 173 8.59 14.23 -6.38
C LEU A 173 7.69 15.42 -6.05
N ALA A 174 8.27 16.61 -5.84
CA ALA A 174 7.50 17.83 -5.56
C ALA A 174 6.54 18.18 -6.69
N GLU A 175 6.98 18.06 -7.94
CA GLU A 175 6.14 18.28 -9.13
C GLU A 175 5.10 17.17 -9.29
N ILE A 176 5.45 15.91 -9.00
CA ILE A 176 4.47 14.80 -9.01
C ILE A 176 3.35 15.07 -8.01
N PHE A 177 3.67 15.47 -6.79
CA PHE A 177 2.67 15.82 -5.79
C PHE A 177 1.85 17.05 -6.20
N LEU A 178 2.46 18.06 -6.81
CA LEU A 178 1.77 19.26 -7.27
C LEU A 178 0.77 18.96 -8.40
N LEU A 179 1.17 18.14 -9.39
CA LEU A 179 0.40 17.87 -10.59
C LEU A 179 -0.62 16.74 -10.42
N TYR A 180 -0.26 15.69 -9.69
CA TYR A 180 -1.04 14.45 -9.61
C TYR A 180 -1.50 14.10 -8.20
N GLY A 181 -1.07 14.88 -7.19
CA GLY A 181 -1.40 14.65 -5.79
C GLY A 181 -0.85 13.33 -5.24
N GLN A 182 -1.25 13.02 -4.01
CA GLN A 182 -0.81 11.82 -3.30
C GLN A 182 -1.18 10.54 -4.08
N ALA A 183 -2.39 10.46 -4.63
CA ALA A 183 -2.87 9.29 -5.36
C ALA A 183 -2.11 9.07 -6.68
N GLY A 184 -1.62 10.14 -7.31
CA GLY A 184 -0.73 10.06 -8.46
C GLY A 184 0.62 9.47 -8.08
N TYR A 185 1.27 10.04 -7.06
CA TYR A 185 2.53 9.52 -6.53
C TYR A 185 2.43 8.03 -6.17
N ARG A 186 1.36 7.59 -5.48
CA ARG A 186 1.17 6.16 -5.14
C ARG A 186 1.14 5.25 -6.36
N ARG A 187 0.49 5.67 -7.44
CA ARG A 187 0.48 4.91 -8.70
C ARG A 187 1.86 4.83 -9.34
N HIS A 188 2.62 5.94 -9.33
CA HIS A 188 4.00 5.94 -9.81
C HIS A 188 4.93 5.09 -8.92
N GLU A 189 4.79 5.17 -7.60
CA GLU A 189 5.54 4.38 -6.62
C GLU A 189 5.31 2.88 -6.81
N GLN A 190 4.05 2.46 -6.95
CA GLN A 190 3.70 1.06 -7.20
C GLN A 190 4.29 0.54 -8.52
N ARG A 191 4.05 1.24 -9.63
CA ARG A 191 4.54 0.83 -10.96
C ARG A 191 6.06 0.81 -11.02
N CYS A 192 6.72 1.75 -10.35
CA CYS A 192 8.18 1.78 -10.26
C CYS A 192 8.71 0.57 -9.49
N LEU A 193 8.06 0.21 -8.37
CA LEU A 193 8.44 -0.98 -7.61
C LEU A 193 8.25 -2.26 -8.43
N GLU A 194 7.11 -2.43 -9.12
CA GLU A 194 6.84 -3.58 -10.00
C GLU A 194 7.96 -3.75 -11.03
N ASN A 195 8.27 -2.68 -11.79
CA ASN A 195 9.34 -2.70 -12.79
C ASN A 195 10.72 -2.98 -12.18
N LEU A 196 11.02 -2.40 -11.01
CA LEU A 196 12.29 -2.61 -10.32
C LEU A 196 12.46 -4.08 -9.95
N LEU A 197 11.42 -4.70 -9.39
CA LEU A 197 11.44 -6.11 -8.99
C LEU A 197 11.63 -7.04 -10.19
N GLU A 198 11.04 -6.71 -11.34
CA GLU A 198 11.24 -7.45 -12.59
C GLU A 198 12.68 -7.33 -13.11
N LEU A 199 13.24 -6.11 -13.14
CA LEU A 199 14.56 -5.85 -13.70
C LEU A 199 15.72 -6.30 -12.81
N HIS A 200 15.52 -6.29 -11.49
CA HIS A 200 16.60 -6.54 -10.53
C HIS A 200 16.31 -7.81 -9.72
N PRO A 201 16.82 -8.97 -10.17
CA PRO A 201 16.68 -10.20 -9.39
C PRO A 201 17.38 -10.10 -8.04
N ARG A 202 18.46 -9.31 -7.90
CA ARG A 202 19.17 -9.08 -6.63
C ARG A 202 19.44 -7.58 -6.45
N CYS A 203 19.00 -6.98 -5.34
CA CYS A 203 19.24 -5.57 -5.04
C CYS A 203 18.97 -5.23 -3.57
N VAL A 204 19.45 -4.07 -3.12
CA VAL A 204 19.03 -3.43 -1.88
C VAL A 204 18.21 -2.19 -2.23
N ILE A 205 17.00 -2.09 -1.68
CA ILE A 205 16.04 -1.04 -1.95
C ILE A 205 15.89 -0.18 -0.68
N ALA A 206 16.08 1.13 -0.78
CA ALA A 206 15.63 2.07 0.24
C ALA A 206 14.29 2.66 -0.18
N THR A 207 13.28 2.52 0.67
CA THR A 207 11.92 2.98 0.36
C THR A 207 11.65 4.37 0.90
N GLY A 208 10.64 5.04 0.35
CA GLY A 208 10.05 6.22 0.98
C GLY A 208 9.47 5.87 2.35
N GLY A 209 9.55 6.77 3.33
CA GLY A 209 9.05 6.51 4.68
C GLY A 209 7.53 6.28 4.73
N SER A 210 6.79 6.71 3.72
CA SER A 210 5.34 6.58 3.68
C SER A 210 4.86 5.31 2.97
N ILE A 211 5.75 4.48 2.39
CA ILE A 211 5.37 3.31 1.59
C ILE A 211 4.44 2.35 2.35
N VAL A 212 4.64 2.23 3.67
CA VAL A 212 3.85 1.35 4.55
C VAL A 212 2.37 1.74 4.65
N THR A 213 2.02 2.96 4.23
CA THR A 213 0.62 3.44 4.18
C THR A 213 -0.06 3.14 2.84
N ALA A 214 0.67 2.64 1.85
CA ALA A 214 0.16 2.23 0.55
C ALA A 214 0.02 0.70 0.53
N ALA A 215 -1.13 0.18 0.96
CA ALA A 215 -1.34 -1.26 1.18
C ALA A 215 -0.86 -2.12 0.00
N ALA A 216 -1.33 -1.84 -1.23
CA ALA A 216 -0.93 -2.60 -2.42
C ALA A 216 0.59 -2.61 -2.67
N THR A 217 1.24 -1.45 -2.59
CA THR A 217 2.70 -1.33 -2.77
C THR A 217 3.46 -2.02 -1.65
N TYR A 218 2.98 -1.90 -0.41
CA TYR A 218 3.63 -2.49 0.75
C TYR A 218 3.50 -4.02 0.77
N ASP A 219 2.33 -4.55 0.41
CA ASP A 219 2.10 -5.99 0.27
C ASP A 219 2.98 -6.61 -0.83
N LEU A 220 3.16 -5.90 -1.95
CA LEU A 220 4.09 -6.29 -3.01
C LEU A 220 5.54 -6.36 -2.48
N LEU A 221 5.95 -5.36 -1.71
CA LEU A 221 7.28 -5.32 -1.10
C LEU A 221 7.48 -6.47 -0.09
N LEU A 222 6.52 -6.67 0.81
CA LEU A 222 6.52 -7.73 1.83
C LEU A 222 6.47 -9.13 1.24
N SER A 223 5.97 -9.31 0.02
CA SER A 223 5.95 -10.60 -0.66
C SER A 223 7.17 -10.85 -1.55
N SER A 224 7.91 -9.80 -1.92
CA SER A 224 8.99 -9.88 -2.93
C SER A 224 10.40 -9.63 -2.40
N CYS A 225 10.52 -9.04 -1.21
CA CYS A 225 11.80 -8.64 -0.60
C CYS A 225 11.89 -9.09 0.85
N LEU A 226 13.10 -9.35 1.35
CA LEU A 226 13.35 -9.40 2.79
C LEU A 226 13.22 -7.97 3.33
N CYS A 227 12.16 -7.68 4.06
CA CYS A 227 11.88 -6.35 4.57
C CYS A 227 12.52 -6.16 5.96
N VAL A 228 13.39 -5.15 6.08
CA VAL A 228 14.09 -4.81 7.32
C VAL A 228 13.69 -3.42 7.77
N TRP A 229 13.04 -3.33 8.93
CA TRP A 229 12.75 -2.05 9.57
C TRP A 229 13.95 -1.55 10.35
N LEU A 230 14.50 -0.41 9.92
CA LEU A 230 15.52 0.35 10.67
C LEU A 230 14.81 1.26 11.67
N LYS A 231 14.78 0.82 12.93
CA LYS A 231 14.14 1.54 14.03
C LYS A 231 15.16 2.46 14.69
N ALA A 232 14.87 3.76 14.71
CA ALA A 232 15.65 4.76 15.44
C ALA A 232 14.73 5.55 16.36
N ALA A 233 15.31 6.22 17.35
CA ALA A 233 14.56 7.14 18.20
C ALA A 233 14.09 8.37 17.39
N PRO A 234 12.92 8.95 17.69
CA PRO A 234 12.40 10.16 17.04
C PRO A 234 13.43 11.31 17.00
N GLU A 235 14.15 11.51 18.09
CA GLU A 235 15.16 12.55 18.25
C GLU A 235 16.34 12.32 17.30
N GLU A 236 16.74 11.07 17.09
CA GLU A 236 17.80 10.70 16.16
C GLU A 236 17.37 10.84 14.70
N HIS A 237 16.10 10.53 14.37
CA HIS A 237 15.55 10.82 13.05
C HIS A 237 15.68 12.32 12.75
N MET A 238 15.27 13.16 13.69
CA MET A 238 15.33 14.62 13.54
C MET A 238 16.77 15.11 13.40
N ALA A 239 17.66 14.71 14.30
CA ALA A 239 19.07 15.12 14.28
C ALA A 239 19.75 14.77 12.95
N ARG A 240 19.50 13.57 12.41
CA ARG A 240 20.06 13.12 11.14
C ARG A 240 19.45 13.86 9.94
N VAL A 241 18.16 14.20 9.98
CA VAL A 241 17.51 15.01 8.93
C VAL A 241 18.06 16.43 8.90
N VAL A 242 18.26 17.04 10.07
CA VAL A 242 18.87 18.37 10.21
C VAL A 242 20.30 18.38 9.66
N ALA A 243 21.10 17.37 10.01
CA ALA A 243 22.47 17.24 9.50
C ALA A 243 22.55 17.09 7.96
N GLN A 244 21.48 16.64 7.32
CA GLN A 244 21.37 16.52 5.86
C GLN A 244 20.94 17.82 5.15
N GLY A 245 20.83 18.93 5.88
CA GLY A 245 20.50 20.25 5.32
C GLY A 245 19.02 20.47 5.04
N ASP A 246 18.15 19.57 5.51
CA ASP A 246 16.70 19.72 5.41
C ASP A 246 16.18 20.49 6.63
N THR A 247 16.07 21.81 6.50
CA THR A 247 15.66 22.73 7.57
C THR A 247 14.15 22.92 7.69
N ARG A 248 13.35 22.26 6.85
CA ARG A 248 11.88 22.24 6.96
C ARG A 248 11.35 21.90 8.38
N PRO A 249 12.04 21.05 9.18
CA PRO A 249 11.66 20.81 10.57
C PRO A 249 11.96 21.95 11.56
N MET A 250 12.73 22.98 11.18
CA MET A 250 13.18 24.04 12.10
C MET A 250 12.21 25.22 12.24
N ALA A 251 11.20 25.35 11.36
CA ALA A 251 10.29 26.50 11.42
C ALA A 251 9.45 26.55 12.70
N ASP A 252 9.21 25.38 13.34
CA ASP A 252 8.54 25.24 14.64
C ASP A 252 8.96 23.92 15.34
N ASN A 253 10.18 23.89 15.90
CA ASN A 253 10.88 22.68 16.39
C ASN A 253 10.04 21.78 17.32
N ALA A 254 9.22 22.36 18.22
CA ALA A 254 8.36 21.57 19.12
C ALA A 254 7.18 20.91 18.36
N ALA A 255 6.47 21.66 17.53
CA ALA A 255 5.35 21.13 16.75
C ALA A 255 5.83 20.10 15.70
N ALA A 256 7.00 20.35 15.09
CA ALA A 256 7.62 19.42 14.14
C ALA A 256 8.03 18.09 14.81
N MET A 257 8.51 18.13 16.06
CA MET A 257 8.81 16.92 16.83
C MET A 257 7.54 16.17 17.20
N ASP A 258 6.50 16.86 17.67
CA ASP A 258 5.21 16.25 17.98
C ASP A 258 4.57 15.61 16.74
N ASP A 259 4.67 16.27 15.58
CA ASP A 259 4.22 15.72 14.30
C ASP A 259 5.00 14.47 13.91
N LEU A 260 6.33 14.49 14.07
CA LEU A 260 7.19 13.33 13.80
C LEU A 260 6.82 12.15 14.71
N GLN A 261 6.60 12.40 16.01
CA GLN A 261 6.17 11.40 16.96
C GLN A 261 4.81 10.81 16.57
N ARG A 262 3.83 11.65 16.23
CA ARG A 262 2.51 11.20 15.76
C ARG A 262 2.61 10.34 14.50
N ILE A 263 3.50 10.69 13.57
CA ILE A 263 3.75 9.89 12.36
C ILE A 263 4.39 8.54 12.73
N LEU A 264 5.37 8.52 13.63
CA LEU A 264 6.01 7.29 14.11
C LEU A 264 4.99 6.38 14.78
N ASP A 265 4.20 6.91 15.69
CA ASP A 265 3.19 6.14 16.43
C ASP A 265 2.17 5.51 15.47
N ALA A 266 1.66 6.30 14.52
CA ALA A 266 0.71 5.84 13.51
C ALA A 266 1.31 4.76 12.59
N ARG A 267 2.61 4.82 12.29
CA ARG A 267 3.29 3.89 11.37
C ARG A 267 3.97 2.71 12.05
N THR A 268 4.16 2.74 13.37
CA THR A 268 4.89 1.71 14.11
C THR A 268 4.29 0.32 13.89
N ALA A 269 2.97 0.19 13.96
CA ALA A 269 2.29 -1.08 13.72
C ALA A 269 2.45 -1.58 12.27
N LEU A 270 2.58 -0.66 11.30
CA LEU A 270 2.79 -0.99 9.89
C LEU A 270 4.24 -1.41 9.65
N TYR A 271 5.22 -0.64 10.14
CA TYR A 271 6.64 -1.01 10.05
C TYR A 271 6.95 -2.34 10.73
N ALA A 272 6.26 -2.65 11.83
CA ALA A 272 6.42 -3.91 12.56
C ALA A 272 5.90 -5.16 11.80
N GLN A 273 5.35 -5.00 10.59
CA GLN A 273 5.04 -6.11 9.68
C GLN A 273 6.27 -6.56 8.88
N ALA A 274 7.36 -5.80 8.89
CA ALA A 274 8.64 -6.19 8.32
C ALA A 274 9.13 -7.53 8.88
N ASP A 275 9.89 -8.27 8.07
CA ASP A 275 10.41 -9.58 8.46
C ASP A 275 11.42 -9.49 9.59
N ARG A 276 12.23 -8.41 9.60
CA ARG A 276 13.25 -8.14 10.61
C ARG A 276 13.16 -6.69 11.09
N THR A 277 13.54 -6.47 12.34
CA THR A 277 13.69 -5.12 12.92
C THR A 277 15.12 -4.99 13.44
N VAL A 278 15.77 -3.88 13.10
CA VAL A 278 17.12 -3.53 13.57
C VAL A 278 17.00 -2.23 14.34
N GLU A 279 17.30 -2.28 15.65
CA GLU A 279 17.40 -1.07 16.46
C GLU A 279 18.75 -0.39 16.19
N THR A 280 18.68 0.88 15.79
CA THR A 280 19.85 1.72 15.45
C THR A 280 20.04 2.88 16.42
N ALA A 281 19.20 2.95 17.46
CA ALA A 281 19.27 3.99 18.48
C ALA A 281 20.56 3.84 19.30
N GLY A 282 21.27 4.94 19.49
CA GLY A 282 22.55 4.98 20.20
C GLY A 282 23.73 4.30 19.48
N LEU A 283 23.50 3.75 18.28
CA LEU A 283 24.53 3.06 17.51
C LEU A 283 25.16 3.99 16.47
N ASN A 284 26.48 3.88 16.31
CA ASN A 284 27.16 4.52 15.18
C ASN A 284 26.89 3.74 13.86
N LEU A 285 27.37 4.28 12.73
CA LEU A 285 27.12 3.68 11.41
C LEU A 285 27.71 2.26 11.28
N GLU A 286 28.88 2.00 11.88
CA GLU A 286 29.53 0.68 11.88
C GLU A 286 28.71 -0.33 12.67
N GLN A 287 28.32 0.02 13.89
CA GLN A 287 27.51 -0.83 14.77
C GLN A 287 26.14 -1.13 14.15
N SER A 288 25.49 -0.10 13.60
CA SER A 288 24.21 -0.25 12.91
C SER A 288 24.33 -1.14 11.67
N TYR A 289 25.45 -1.05 10.94
CA TYR A 289 25.72 -1.92 9.80
C TYR A 289 25.96 -3.38 10.23
N LEU A 290 26.72 -3.61 11.30
CA LEU A 290 26.94 -4.97 11.84
C LEU A 290 25.62 -5.59 12.30
N ALA A 291 24.78 -4.84 13.01
CA ALA A 291 23.45 -5.29 13.42
C ALA A 291 22.56 -5.62 12.21
N LEU A 292 22.59 -4.79 11.17
CA LEU A 292 21.88 -5.04 9.91
C LEU A 292 22.40 -6.30 9.20
N ALA A 293 23.72 -6.45 9.08
CA ALA A 293 24.35 -7.62 8.45
C ALA A 293 24.02 -8.92 9.19
N GLN A 294 23.99 -8.89 10.53
CA GLN A 294 23.56 -10.02 11.35
C GLN A 294 22.08 -10.34 11.14
N ALA A 295 21.22 -9.33 11.08
CA ALA A 295 19.77 -9.52 10.92
C ALA A 295 19.37 -10.14 9.57
N ILE A 296 20.20 -9.99 8.54
CA ILE A 296 19.97 -10.57 7.21
C ILE A 296 20.75 -11.86 6.95
N ALA A 297 21.65 -12.26 7.86
CA ALA A 297 22.40 -13.49 7.73
C ALA A 297 21.44 -14.71 7.80
N PRO A 298 21.66 -15.76 7.00
CA PRO A 298 20.89 -16.99 7.13
C PRO A 298 21.05 -17.54 8.55
N THR A 299 19.95 -17.98 9.14
CA THR A 299 19.97 -18.63 10.46
C THR A 299 20.22 -20.11 10.20
N ASP A 300 21.40 -20.61 10.61
CA ASP A 300 21.79 -22.03 10.51
C ASP A 300 20.82 -22.97 11.23
#